data_AF-A0A2E9JJZ8-F1
#
_entry.id   AF-A0A2E9JJZ8-F1
#
_cell.length_a   1.000
_cell.length_b   1.000
_cell.length_c   1.000
_cell.angle_alpha   90.00
_cell.angle_beta   90.00
_cell.angle_gamma   90.00
#
_symmetry.space_group_name_H-M   'P 1'
#
loop_
_entity.id
_entity.type
_entity.pdbx_description
1 polymer ?
#
loop_
_entity_poly.entity_id
_entity_poly.type
_entity_poly.pdbx_seq_one_letter_code
_entity_poly.pdbx_strand_id
1 'polypeptide(L)'
;MNQLFREHLLKRERQQVHYVAFIHLIREREINQELTEASKRIDTLQGMLPICPGCKKIRDDTGYWEQIGQYIIDHSNAGFFSRPVSGLYD
;
A
#
# COMPACT_ATOMS: atom_id res chain seq x y z
N MET A 1 22.36 -36.55 43.55
CA MET A 1 22.41 -36.29 42.10
C MET A 1 21.05 -35.75 41.68
N ASN A 2 20.88 -34.44 41.85
CA ASN A 2 19.68 -33.87 42.48
C ASN A 2 18.60 -33.41 41.49
N GLN A 3 17.36 -33.58 41.91
CA GLN A 3 16.11 -33.09 41.33
C GLN A 3 16.18 -31.62 40.86
N LEU A 4 16.92 -30.79 41.59
CA LEU A 4 17.26 -29.39 41.26
C LEU A 4 17.95 -29.22 39.89
N PHE A 5 18.81 -30.16 39.47
CA PHE A 5 19.53 -30.08 38.20
C PHE A 5 18.60 -30.31 37.01
N ARG A 6 17.62 -31.22 37.14
CA ARG A 6 16.61 -31.46 36.09
C ARG A 6 15.67 -30.27 35.91
N GLU A 7 15.24 -29.64 37.01
CA GLU A 7 14.40 -28.44 36.93
C GLU A 7 15.12 -27.26 36.29
N HIS A 8 16.43 -27.11 36.56
CA HIS A 8 17.25 -26.08 35.93
C HIS A 8 17.42 -26.30 34.42
N LEU A 9 17.61 -27.54 33.97
CA LEU A 9 17.71 -27.86 32.53
C LEU A 9 16.38 -27.55 31.80
N LEU A 10 15.24 -27.96 32.36
CA LEU A 10 13.91 -27.68 31.80
C LEU A 10 13.54 -26.19 31.82
N LYS A 11 14.06 -25.40 32.77
CA LYS A 11 13.92 -23.93 32.77
C LYS A 11 14.73 -23.30 31.64
N ARG A 12 15.96 -23.77 31.39
CA ARG A 12 16.83 -23.25 30.32
C ARG A 12 16.26 -23.52 28.92
N GLU A 13 15.77 -24.73 28.67
CA GLU A 13 15.15 -25.07 27.38
C GLU A 13 13.89 -24.23 27.10
N ARG A 14 13.01 -24.08 28.08
CA ARG A 14 11.81 -23.21 27.96
C ARG A 14 12.17 -21.74 27.74
N GLN A 15 13.21 -21.26 28.41
CA GLN A 15 13.68 -19.88 28.27
C GLN A 15 14.30 -19.63 26.88
N GLN A 16 15.00 -20.61 26.31
CA GLN A 16 15.53 -20.53 24.94
C GLN A 16 14.43 -20.50 23.88
N VAL A 17 13.38 -21.32 24.02
CA VAL A 17 12.26 -21.33 23.07
C VAL A 17 11.57 -19.96 23.00
N HIS A 18 11.40 -19.30 24.15
CA HIS A 18 10.78 -17.97 24.21
C HIS A 18 11.64 -16.90 23.51
N TYR A 19 12.96 -16.98 23.63
CA TYR A 19 13.88 -16.03 22.97
C TYR A 19 13.85 -16.16 21.45
N VAL A 20 13.82 -17.39 20.93
CA VAL A 20 13.73 -17.66 19.48
C VAL A 20 12.39 -17.16 18.94
N ALA A 21 11.27 -17.47 19.62
CA ALA A 21 9.95 -16.98 19.24
C ALA A 21 9.86 -15.45 19.17
N PHE A 22 10.51 -14.76 20.12
CA PHE A 22 10.58 -13.29 20.12
C PHE A 22 11.34 -12.72 18.93
N ILE A 23 12.48 -13.33 18.54
CA ILE A 23 13.22 -12.92 17.34
C ILE A 23 12.38 -13.13 16.07
N HIS A 24 11.69 -14.26 15.96
CA HIS A 24 10.81 -14.53 14.83
C HIS A 24 9.68 -13.50 14.71
N LEU A 25 9.09 -13.10 15.84
CA LEU A 25 8.02 -12.09 15.87
C LEU A 25 8.51 -10.71 15.41
N ILE A 26 9.72 -10.32 15.81
CA ILE A 26 10.33 -9.06 15.33
C ILE A 26 10.53 -9.10 13.82
N ARG A 27 11.09 -10.20 13.31
CA ARG A 27 11.38 -10.37 11.88
C ARG A 27 10.12 -10.39 11.01
N GLU A 28 9.08 -11.08 11.47
CA GLU A 28 7.74 -11.06 10.86
C GLU A 28 7.19 -9.64 10.75
N ARG A 29 7.36 -8.85 11.82
CA ARG A 29 6.89 -7.46 11.85
C ARG A 29 7.66 -6.57 10.88
N GLU A 30 8.98 -6.70 10.82
CA GLU A 30 9.84 -5.94 9.90
C GLU A 30 9.49 -6.24 8.44
N ILE A 31 9.37 -7.53 8.08
CA ILE A 31 9.00 -7.94 6.71
C ILE A 31 7.62 -7.40 6.32
N ASN A 32 6.64 -7.47 7.22
CA ASN A 32 5.30 -6.92 6.96
C ASN A 32 5.33 -5.40 6.78
N GLN A 33 6.18 -4.68 7.52
CA GLN A 33 6.35 -3.24 7.36
C GLN A 33 7.00 -2.91 6.01
N GLU A 34 8.08 -3.60 5.64
CA GLU A 34 8.74 -3.43 4.35
C GLU A 34 7.81 -3.71 3.16
N LEU A 35 7.00 -4.77 3.26
CA LEU A 35 6.00 -5.11 2.25
C LEU A 35 4.92 -4.03 2.14
N THR A 36 4.43 -3.53 3.27
CA THR A 36 3.43 -2.45 3.32
C THR A 36 4.00 -1.16 2.70
N GLU A 37 5.25 -0.82 3.01
CA GLU A 37 5.91 0.35 2.44
C GLU A 37 6.19 0.20 0.94
N ALA A 38 6.62 -0.98 0.49
CA ALA A 38 6.80 -1.29 -0.92
C ALA A 38 5.48 -1.19 -1.68
N SER A 39 4.38 -1.67 -1.12
CA SER A 39 3.04 -1.52 -1.70
C SER A 39 2.64 -0.05 -1.84
N LYS A 40 2.83 0.76 -0.79
CA LYS A 40 2.55 2.21 -0.86
C LYS A 40 3.36 2.93 -1.93
N ARG A 41 4.61 2.49 -2.18
CA ARG A 41 5.45 3.03 -3.26
C ARG A 41 4.92 2.67 -4.65
N ILE A 42 4.32 1.48 -4.81
CA ILE A 42 3.67 1.07 -6.06
C ILE A 42 2.41 1.90 -6.31
N ASP A 43 1.62 2.20 -5.27
CA ASP A 43 0.44 3.07 -5.40
C ASP A 43 0.82 4.49 -5.84
N THR A 44 2.03 4.96 -5.53
CA THR A 44 2.50 6.26 -6.02
C THR A 44 2.89 6.25 -7.51
N LEU A 45 3.29 5.09 -8.04
CA LEU A 45 3.55 4.90 -9.48
C LEU A 45 2.24 4.79 -10.29
N GLN A 46 1.11 4.48 -9.65
CA GLN A 46 -0.23 4.56 -10.26
C GLN A 46 -0.73 6.01 -10.46
N GLY A 47 -0.04 7.02 -9.92
CA GLY A 47 -0.34 8.43 -10.17
C GLY A 47 0.08 8.92 -11.57
N MET A 48 0.87 8.14 -12.31
CA MET A 48 1.28 8.48 -13.68
C MET A 48 0.28 7.93 -14.69
N LEU A 49 -0.65 8.78 -15.12
CA LEU A 49 -1.62 8.46 -16.15
C LEU A 49 -0.93 8.32 -17.51
N PRO A 50 -1.13 7.21 -18.26
CA PRO A 50 -0.61 7.07 -19.61
C PRO A 50 -1.34 8.04 -20.55
N ILE A 51 -0.85 9.27 -20.64
CA ILE A 51 -1.38 10.33 -21.49
C ILE A 51 -0.63 10.40 -22.82
N CYS A 52 -1.36 10.45 -23.93
CA CYS A 52 -0.74 10.70 -25.24
C CYS A 52 -0.33 12.18 -25.36
N PRO A 53 0.94 12.50 -25.63
CA PRO A 53 1.40 13.89 -25.76
C PRO A 53 0.80 14.62 -26.99
N GLY A 54 0.35 13.90 -28.01
CA GLY A 54 -0.25 14.48 -29.22
C GLY A 54 -1.75 14.76 -29.12
N CYS A 55 -2.52 13.91 -28.42
CA CYS A 55 -3.98 14.01 -28.37
C CYS A 55 -4.57 14.20 -26.97
N LYS A 56 -3.74 14.20 -25.91
CA LYS A 56 -4.12 14.38 -24.49
C LYS A 56 -5.23 13.44 -24.00
N LYS A 57 -5.38 12.27 -24.62
CA LYS A 57 -6.27 11.21 -24.14
C LYS A 57 -5.52 10.32 -23.15
N ILE A 58 -6.25 9.70 -22.23
CA ILE A 58 -5.73 8.71 -21.29
C ILE A 58 -6.03 7.33 -21.85
N ARG A 59 -5.04 6.44 -21.79
CA ARG A 59 -5.22 5.04 -22.16
C ARG A 59 -5.76 4.27 -20.96
N ASP A 60 -6.91 3.65 -21.13
CA ASP A 60 -7.46 2.71 -20.16
C ASP A 60 -6.71 1.37 -20.21
N ASP A 61 -6.81 0.57 -19.15
CA ASP A 61 -6.20 -0.77 -19.01
C ASP A 61 -6.72 -1.76 -20.06
N THR A 62 -7.90 -1.48 -20.64
CA THR A 62 -8.47 -2.22 -21.78
C THR A 62 -7.91 -1.78 -23.14
N GLY A 63 -7.09 -0.72 -23.18
CA GLY A 63 -6.42 -0.21 -24.37
C GLY A 63 -7.18 0.88 -25.13
N TYR A 64 -8.38 1.28 -24.69
CA TYR A 64 -9.13 2.37 -25.29
C TYR A 64 -8.64 3.75 -24.82
N TRP A 65 -8.83 4.75 -25.69
CA TRP A 65 -8.43 6.13 -25.39
C TRP A 65 -9.64 6.95 -24.94
N GLU A 66 -9.67 7.29 -23.66
CA GLU A 66 -10.74 8.06 -23.05
C GLU A 66 -10.33 9.52 -22.83
N GLN A 67 -11.32 10.39 -22.73
CA GLN A 67 -11.06 11.78 -22.33
C GLN A 67 -10.64 11.79 -20.86
N ILE A 68 -9.69 12.69 -20.52
CA ILE A 68 -9.15 12.84 -19.17
C ILE A 68 -10.25 12.95 -18.12
N GLY A 69 -11.31 13.73 -18.42
CA GLY A 69 -12.42 13.94 -17.48
C GLY A 69 -13.19 12.66 -17.15
N GLN A 70 -13.38 11.77 -18.13
CA GLN A 70 -14.08 10.50 -17.93
C GLN A 70 -13.26 9.55 -17.05
N TYR A 71 -11.98 9.40 -17.39
CA TYR A 71 -11.05 8.58 -16.62
C TYR A 71 -10.94 9.02 -15.14
N ILE A 72 -10.90 10.34 -14.87
CA ILE A 72 -10.85 10.88 -13.50
C ILE A 72 -12.12 10.56 -12.71
N ILE A 73 -13.30 10.59 -13.33
CA ILE A 73 -14.56 10.23 -12.66
C ILE A 73 -14.60 8.74 -12.36
N ASP A 74 -14.16 7.91 -13.30
CA ASP A 74 -14.26 6.46 -13.18
C ASP A 74 -13.20 5.87 -12.23
N HIS A 75 -12.04 6.51 -12.12
CA HIS A 75 -10.88 6.02 -11.35
C HIS A 75 -10.55 6.86 -10.11
N SER A 76 -11.34 7.88 -9.79
CA SER A 76 -11.16 8.66 -8.56
C SER A 76 -12.48 9.13 -7.98
N ASN A 77 -12.49 9.41 -6.68
CA ASN A 77 -13.67 9.93 -6.00
C ASN A 77 -13.86 11.45 -6.25
N ALA A 78 -13.39 11.98 -7.39
CA ALA A 78 -13.37 13.40 -7.71
C ALA A 78 -14.69 13.83 -8.37
N GLY A 79 -15.29 14.91 -7.86
CA GLY A 79 -16.43 15.58 -8.49
C GLY A 79 -15.99 16.83 -9.27
N PHE A 80 -16.64 17.11 -10.40
CA PHE A 80 -16.48 18.38 -11.11
C PHE A 80 -17.44 19.43 -10.54
N PHE A 81 -16.91 20.56 -10.07
CA PHE A 81 -17.70 21.73 -9.71
C PHE A 81 -17.54 22.79 -10.80
N SER A 82 -18.61 23.13 -11.52
CA SER A 82 -18.62 24.28 -12.40
C SER A 82 -18.89 25.54 -11.57
N ARG A 83 -18.02 26.55 -11.68
CA ARG A 83 -18.30 27.87 -11.12
C ARG A 83 -19.38 28.52 -12.00
N PRO A 84 -20.57 28.87 -11.47
CA PRO A 84 -21.55 29.59 -12.28
C PRO A 84 -20.96 30.94 -12.66
N VAL A 85 -20.86 31.20 -13.97
CA VAL A 85 -20.57 32.53 -14.51
C VAL A 85 -21.84 33.36 -14.40
N SER A 86 -22.01 34.02 -13.26
CA SER A 86 -23.00 35.07 -13.09
C SER A 86 -22.58 36.28 -13.94
N GLY A 87 -23.12 36.41 -15.16
CA GLY A 87 -23.02 37.65 -15.95
C GLY A 87 -22.73 37.50 -17.44
N LEU A 88 -23.47 36.66 -18.17
CA LEU A 88 -23.33 36.54 -19.63
C LEU A 88 -24.68 36.58 -20.37
N TYR A 89 -25.63 37.35 -19.86
CA TYR A 89 -26.75 37.89 -20.65
C TYR A 89 -27.18 39.21 -19.99
N ASP A 90 -26.51 40.29 -20.38
CA ASP A 90 -27.02 41.66 -20.39
C ASP A 90 -26.31 42.41 -21.53
#